data_AF-A0A2V8PMB2-F1
#
_entry.id   AF-A0A2V8PMB2-F1
#
_cell.length_a   1.000
_cell.length_b   1.000
_cell.length_c   1.000
_cell.angle_alpha   90.00
_cell.angle_beta   90.00
_cell.angle_gamma   90.00
#
_symmetry.space_group_name_H-M   'P 1'
#
loop_
_entity.id
_entity.type
_entity.pdbx_description
1 polymer ?
#
loop_
_entity_poly.entity_id
_entity_poly.type
_entity_poly.pdbx_seq_one_letter_code
_entity_poly.pdbx_strand_id
1 'polypeptide(L)'
;MAQTKIDSPTNVVERNILLTGKIMQFLMDEPRIFDSLPEDFELVILPDDDPAIRQYNLELLDSYASEDKPIVFARIKAHPDNLQAYGKPKIFVPLPIAA
;
A
#
# COMPACT_ATOMS: atom_id res chain seq x y z
N MET A 1 -25.82 -16.41 7.66
CA MET A 1 -25.64 -15.24 6.77
C MET A 1 -24.88 -14.17 7.56
N ALA A 2 -23.55 -14.23 7.57
CA ALA A 2 -22.73 -13.24 8.28
C ALA A 2 -22.64 -11.99 7.40
N GLN A 3 -23.27 -10.91 7.85
CA GLN A 3 -23.17 -9.59 7.22
C GLN A 3 -21.77 -9.04 7.57
N THR A 4 -20.84 -9.13 6.63
CA THR A 4 -19.59 -8.35 6.66
C THR A 4 -19.99 -6.88 6.53
N LYS A 5 -20.13 -6.21 7.68
CA LYS A 5 -20.14 -4.75 7.74
C LYS A 5 -18.82 -4.27 7.14
N ILE A 6 -18.88 -3.83 5.88
CA ILE A 6 -17.87 -2.96 5.33
C ILE A 6 -18.03 -1.66 6.13
N ASP A 7 -17.18 -1.51 7.16
CA ASP A 7 -17.18 -0.35 8.03
C ASP A 7 -17.04 0.92 7.19
N SER A 8 -17.78 1.94 7.60
CA SER A 8 -18.10 3.14 6.85
C SER A 8 -16.89 3.81 6.17
N PRO A 9 -17.06 4.49 5.02
CA PRO A 9 -15.97 5.12 4.24
C PRO A 9 -15.02 6.00 5.06
N THR A 10 -15.48 6.59 6.17
CA THR A 10 -14.66 7.34 7.13
C THR A 10 -13.52 6.51 7.73
N ASN A 11 -13.76 5.23 8.06
CA ASN A 11 -12.77 4.33 8.65
C ASN A 11 -11.68 3.95 7.62
N VAL A 12 -12.07 3.75 6.36
CA VAL A 12 -11.13 3.43 5.27
C VAL A 12 -10.17 4.59 5.00
N VAL A 13 -10.67 5.83 4.96
CA VAL A 13 -9.83 7.03 4.75
C VAL A 13 -8.85 7.21 5.90
N GLU A 14 -9.30 7.10 7.15
CA GLU A 14 -8.43 7.24 8.33
C GLU A 14 -7.34 6.15 8.37
N ARG A 15 -7.71 4.89 8.08
CA ARG A 15 -6.75 3.79 7.98
C ARG A 15 -5.73 4.03 6.87
N ASN A 16 -6.15 4.54 5.70
CA ASN A 16 -5.23 4.88 4.61
C ASN A 16 -4.27 6.01 5.00
N ILE A 17 -4.75 7.06 5.69
CA ILE A 17 -3.89 8.15 6.16
C ILE A 17 -2.82 7.61 7.13
N LEU A 18 -3.21 6.76 8.08
CA LEU A 18 -2.28 6.15 9.04
C LEU A 18 -1.26 5.24 8.35
N LEU A 19 -1.71 4.40 7.40
CA LEU A 19 -0.84 3.51 6.62
C LEU A 19 0.18 4.29 5.81
N THR A 20 -0.25 5.34 5.12
CA THR A 20 0.62 6.24 4.37
C THR A 20 1.66 6.88 5.30
N GLY A 21 1.24 7.41 6.46
CA GLY A 21 2.15 7.99 7.44
C GLY A 21 3.23 7.01 7.90
N LYS A 22 2.89 5.74 8.14
CA LYS A 22 3.85 4.70 8.52
C LYS A 22 4.82 4.33 7.42
N ILE A 23 4.35 4.27 6.18
CA ILE A 23 5.23 4.01 5.03
C ILE A 23 6.19 5.17 4.85
N MET A 24 5.71 6.42 4.96
CA MET A 24 6.58 7.60 4.88
C MET A 24 7.63 7.60 6.00
N GLN A 25 7.24 7.29 7.23
CA GLN A 25 8.18 7.14 8.33
C GLN A 25 9.23 6.07 8.04
N PHE A 26 8.81 4.90 7.57
CA PHE A 26 9.73 3.81 7.22
C PHE A 26 10.73 4.22 6.12
N LEU A 27 10.27 4.91 5.07
CA LEU A 27 11.13 5.39 4.00
C LEU A 27 12.12 6.45 4.52
N MET A 28 11.71 7.32 5.44
CA MET A 28 12.59 8.31 6.07
C MET A 28 13.62 7.69 7.02
N ASP A 29 13.25 6.62 7.74
CA ASP A 29 14.15 5.90 8.64
C ASP A 29 15.23 5.09 7.89
N GLU A 30 14.94 4.69 6.66
CA GLU A 30 15.85 3.92 5.81
C GLU A 30 16.05 4.60 4.44
N PRO A 31 16.70 5.78 4.39
CA PRO A 31 16.70 6.65 3.21
C PRO A 31 17.39 6.04 1.99
N ARG A 32 18.23 5.01 2.18
CA ARG A 32 18.83 4.20 1.11
C ARG A 32 17.79 3.51 0.21
N ILE A 33 16.56 3.36 0.67
CA ILE A 33 15.47 2.82 -0.14
C ILE A 33 15.10 3.79 -1.27
N PHE A 34 15.17 5.11 -1.03
CA PHE A 34 14.88 6.11 -2.06
C PHE A 34 15.81 6.00 -3.27
N ASP A 35 17.07 5.58 -3.07
CA ASP A 35 18.03 5.35 -4.17
C ASP A 35 17.57 4.26 -5.15
N SER A 36 16.66 3.39 -4.71
CA SER A 36 16.10 2.29 -5.51
C SER A 36 14.68 2.56 -6.01
N LEU A 37 14.09 3.71 -5.67
CA LEU A 37 12.77 4.11 -6.11
C LEU A 37 12.86 5.02 -7.33
N PRO A 38 11.86 4.98 -8.24
CA PRO A 38 11.76 5.97 -9.31
C PRO A 38 11.57 7.39 -8.75
N GLU A 39 11.95 8.42 -9.52
CA GLU A 39 11.79 9.82 -9.09
C GLU A 39 10.32 10.26 -8.98
N ASP A 40 9.46 9.76 -9.88
CA ASP A 40 8.01 9.96 -9.84
C ASP A 40 7.35 8.59 -9.95
N PHE A 41 6.52 8.22 -8.97
CA PHE A 41 5.87 6.91 -8.91
C PHE A 41 4.53 6.96 -8.18
N GLU A 42 3.69 5.97 -8.45
CA GLU A 42 2.45 5.75 -7.73
C GLU A 42 2.65 4.67 -6.66
N LEU A 43 2.38 5.03 -5.40
CA LEU A 43 2.49 4.11 -4.27
C LEU A 43 1.19 3.33 -4.07
N VAL A 44 1.26 2.02 -4.15
CA VAL A 44 0.13 1.12 -3.87
C VAL A 44 0.41 0.34 -2.59
N ILE A 45 -0.46 0.52 -1.60
CA ILE A 45 -0.35 -0.14 -0.30
C ILE A 45 -1.10 -1.47 -0.35
N LEU A 46 -0.42 -2.58 -0.06
CA LEU A 46 -0.98 -3.91 -0.09
C LEU A 46 -0.86 -4.58 1.29
N PRO A 47 -1.94 -4.62 2.08
CA PRO A 47 -1.98 -5.41 3.30
C PRO A 47 -1.80 -6.91 3.03
N ASP A 48 -0.92 -7.57 3.76
CA ASP A 48 -0.71 -9.03 3.65
C ASP A 48 -1.86 -9.82 4.30
N ASP A 49 -2.45 -9.27 5.36
CA ASP A 49 -3.46 -9.86 6.24
C ASP A 49 -4.90 -9.42 5.96
N ASP A 50 -5.10 -8.43 5.09
CA ASP A 50 -6.43 -8.01 4.60
C ASP A 50 -6.54 -8.25 3.08
N PRO A 51 -6.96 -9.46 2.66
CA PRO A 51 -7.08 -9.78 1.24
C PRO A 51 -8.16 -8.96 0.52
N ALA A 52 -9.17 -8.46 1.23
CA ALA A 52 -10.24 -7.65 0.65
C ALA A 52 -9.71 -6.27 0.26
N ILE A 53 -8.98 -5.60 1.15
CA ILE A 53 -8.33 -4.31 0.84
C ILE A 53 -7.27 -4.48 -0.25
N ARG A 54 -6.50 -5.59 -0.21
CA ARG A 54 -5.53 -5.89 -1.26
C ARG A 54 -6.18 -5.98 -2.63
N GLN A 55 -7.28 -6.74 -2.74
CA GLN A 55 -8.00 -6.90 -3.99
C GLN A 55 -8.58 -5.57 -4.49
N TYR A 56 -9.21 -4.80 -3.59
CA TYR A 56 -9.76 -3.49 -3.91
C TYR A 56 -8.69 -2.51 -4.43
N ASN A 57 -7.52 -2.45 -3.80
CA ASN A 57 -6.43 -1.58 -4.24
C ASN A 57 -5.84 -2.00 -5.60
N LEU A 58 -5.84 -3.29 -5.91
CA LEU A 58 -5.42 -3.80 -7.23
C LEU A 58 -6.46 -3.48 -8.31
N GLU A 59 -7.75 -3.55 -8.01
CA GLU A 59 -8.82 -3.14 -8.94
C GLU A 59 -8.81 -1.63 -9.21
N LEU A 60 -8.55 -0.83 -8.16
CA LEU A 60 -8.34 0.60 -8.31
C LEU A 60 -7.13 0.91 -9.19
N LEU A 61 -6.04 0.16 -9.01
CA LEU A 61 -4.86 0.29 -9.85
C LEU A 61 -5.19 0.00 -11.33
N ASP A 62 -5.90 -1.08 -11.61
CA ASP A 62 -6.31 -1.41 -12.99
C ASP A 62 -7.21 -0.33 -13.62
N SER A 63 -8.01 0.34 -12.79
CA SER A 63 -8.97 1.36 -13.24
C SER A 63 -8.38 2.77 -13.38
N TYR A 64 -7.33 3.09 -12.61
CA TYR A 64 -6.84 4.47 -12.44
C TYR A 64 -5.32 4.61 -12.55
N ALA A 65 -4.56 3.54 -12.82
CA ALA A 65 -3.12 3.64 -13.02
C ALA A 65 -2.82 4.61 -14.17
N SER A 66 -1.94 5.57 -13.90
CA SER A 66 -1.39 6.40 -14.97
C SER A 66 -0.45 5.54 -15.82
N GLU A 67 -0.68 5.44 -17.13
CA GLU A 67 0.20 4.67 -18.04
C GLU A 67 1.66 5.15 -17.98
N ASP A 68 1.88 6.42 -17.63
CA ASP A 68 3.20 7.06 -17.65
C ASP A 68 3.97 6.97 -16.32
N LYS A 69 3.35 6.47 -15.24
CA LYS A 69 3.99 6.43 -13.91
C LYS A 69 4.33 5.02 -13.46
N PRO A 70 5.58 4.75 -13.06
CA PRO A 70 5.93 3.48 -12.48
C PRO A 70 5.18 3.27 -11.15
N ILE A 71 4.73 2.04 -10.93
CA ILE A 71 3.96 1.67 -9.73
C ILE A 71 4.92 1.04 -8.71
N VAL A 72 4.89 1.50 -7.47
CA VAL A 72 5.65 0.92 -6.36
C VAL A 72 4.69 0.28 -5.38
N PHE A 73 4.91 -1.00 -5.08
CA PHE A 73 4.09 -1.73 -4.13
C PHE A 73 4.72 -1.74 -2.75
N ALA A 74 3.97 -1.29 -1.74
CA ALA A 74 4.34 -1.44 -0.34
C ALA A 74 3.50 -2.54 0.31
N ARG A 75 4.12 -3.69 0.57
CA ARG A 75 3.47 -4.78 1.31
C ARG A 75 3.69 -4.61 2.79
N ILE A 76 2.63 -4.69 3.58
CA ILE A 76 2.69 -4.50 5.02
C ILE A 76 1.75 -5.48 5.73
N LYS A 77 2.15 -5.98 6.89
CA LYS A 77 1.21 -6.64 7.81
C LYS A 77 0.48 -5.55 8.57
N ALA A 78 -0.83 -5.46 8.39
CA ALA A 78 -1.70 -4.42 8.91
C ALA A 78 -2.90 -5.07 9.60
N HIS A 79 -2.71 -5.49 10.86
CA HIS A 79 -3.79 -6.15 11.58
C HIS A 79 -4.97 -5.18 11.73
N PRO A 80 -6.17 -5.55 11.26
CA PRO A 80 -7.32 -4.64 11.25
C PRO A 80 -7.71 -4.13 12.64
N ASP A 81 -7.48 -4.94 13.67
CA ASP A 81 -7.81 -4.63 15.07
C ASP A 81 -6.63 -4.06 15.87
N ASN A 82 -5.43 -3.99 15.29
CA ASN A 82 -4.24 -3.54 16.02
C ASN A 82 -3.34 -2.64 15.17
N LEU A 83 -3.64 -1.35 15.22
CA LEU A 83 -2.89 -0.26 14.59
C LEU A 83 -1.47 -0.07 15.17
N GLN A 84 -1.06 -0.83 16.20
CA GLN A 84 0.31 -0.83 16.73
C GLN A 84 1.13 -2.03 16.22
N ALA A 85 0.47 -3.10 15.75
CA ALA A 85 1.12 -4.34 15.30
C ALA A 85 1.47 -4.33 13.81
N TYR A 86 1.89 -3.19 13.27
CA TYR A 86 2.32 -3.14 11.88
C TYR A 86 3.72 -3.75 11.74
N GLY A 87 3.87 -4.67 10.79
CA GLY A 87 5.17 -5.24 10.44
C GLY A 87 6.03 -4.27 9.64
N LYS A 88 7.35 -4.53 9.57
CA LYS A 88 8.27 -3.79 8.67
C LYS A 88 7.73 -3.88 7.22
N PRO A 89 7.46 -2.75 6.54
CA PRO A 89 7.00 -2.76 5.15
C PRO A 89 8.05 -3.40 4.25
N LYS A 90 7.59 -4.09 3.20
CA LYS A 90 8.43 -4.61 2.13
C LYS A 90 8.06 -3.86 0.84
N ILE A 91 9.02 -3.14 0.30
CA ILE A 91 8.84 -2.32 -0.90
C ILE A 91 9.27 -3.13 -2.12
N PHE A 92 8.44 -3.13 -3.16
CA PHE A 92 8.68 -3.82 -4.42
C PHE A 92 8.51 -2.84 -5.57
N VAL A 93 9.53 -2.79 -6.42
CA VAL A 93 9.50 -2.03 -7.68
C VAL A 93 9.45 -3.05 -8.81
N PRO A 94 8.36 -3.13 -9.58
CA PRO A 94 8.31 -3.97 -10.77
C PRO A 94 9.30 -3.40 -11.79
N LEU A 95 10.31 -4.19 -12.14
CA LEU A 95 11.22 -3.83 -13.23
C LEU A 95 10.49 -4.10 -14.56
N PRO A 96 10.46 -3.14 -15.49
CA PRO A 96 9.96 -3.42 -16.83
C PRO A 96 10.86 -4.51 -17.43
N ILE A 97 10.26 -5.66 -17.72
CA ILE A 97 10.92 -6.72 -18.47
C ILE A 97 11.05 -6.15 -19.88
N ALA A 98 12.26 -5.77 -20.29
CA ALA A 98 12.54 -5.43 -21.68
C ALA A 98 12.17 -6.66 -22.53
N ALA A 99 11.12 -6.51 -23.34
CA ALA A 99 10.67 -7.51 -24.30
C ALA A 99 11.59 -7.58 -25.51
#